data_AF-A0A956KNY1-F1
#
_entry.id   AF-A0A956KNY1-F1
#
_cell.length_a   1.000
_cell.length_b   1.000
_cell.length_c   1.000
_cell.angle_alpha   90.00
_cell.angle_beta   90.00
_cell.angle_gamma   90.00
#
_symmetry.space_group_name_H-M   'P 1'
#
loop_
_entity.id
_entity.type
_entity.pdbx_description
1 polymer ?
#
loop_
_entity_poly.entity_id
_entity_poly.type
_entity_poly.pdbx_seq_one_letter_code
_entity_poly.pdbx_strand_id
1 'polypeptide(L)'
;MSEVREPLAVRLRRLLRAPGLVAALLALLTLISLLGGEAGIGYVRDEGVYFEASRHYGAWMTRWAHQPIAANKAEVRDRYFALNHEHPALMKIAAGVSAQLLAEPPDPAYVAEVEARLSREPNEARREFQRDVASVDGGLIPLLREGRAMRLPAILLAALATALLYLAGRRLGGGALGGLLAAGWFMLLPRVAFHASLHAFDLPIAVMTLVLAMAWLRALDDWRWGLAMGPLLGIAIAIKHNALFMGPLLALHLWLCLGLRWYRGKRRPKLVQLVPLPLVSMAILGPLVAIMLWPWLWHDTVARIAEYFAFHREHSYYNMEFWGHNYNRPPLPISYPFVMTWATVPSVLLLLAGLGALLALRTIRNPGALGVLGRMATTLPAPDDPKARPR
;
A
#
# COMPACT_ATOMS: atom_id res chain seq x y z
N MET A 1 48.18 9.97 -18.72
CA MET A 1 47.29 10.47 -17.65
C MET A 1 46.83 9.25 -16.85
N SER A 2 47.39 9.01 -15.67
CA SER A 2 47.00 7.90 -14.79
C SER A 2 45.74 8.29 -14.03
N GLU A 3 44.66 7.52 -14.16
CA GLU A 3 43.50 7.64 -13.29
C GLU A 3 43.93 7.35 -11.85
N VAL A 4 43.96 8.38 -11.01
CA VAL A 4 44.15 8.22 -9.57
C VAL A 4 42.93 7.47 -9.03
N ARG A 5 43.09 6.16 -8.78
CA ARG A 5 42.05 5.33 -8.17
C ARG A 5 41.76 5.87 -6.76
N GLU A 6 40.52 6.31 -6.56
CA GLU A 6 40.00 6.79 -5.28
C GLU A 6 40.25 5.74 -4.17
N PRO A 7 40.79 6.11 -3.00
CA PRO A 7 41.11 5.15 -1.94
C PRO A 7 39.87 4.35 -1.53
N LEU A 8 40.03 3.03 -1.32
CA LEU A 8 38.94 2.11 -0.94
C LEU A 8 38.13 2.62 0.25
N ALA A 9 38.78 3.23 1.25
CA ALA A 9 38.13 3.81 2.42
C ALA A 9 37.18 4.98 2.09
N VAL A 10 37.52 5.81 1.10
CA VAL A 10 36.68 6.94 0.66
C VAL A 10 35.49 6.39 -0.13
N ARG A 11 35.72 5.41 -1.01
CA ARG A 11 34.66 4.73 -1.76
C ARG A 11 33.67 4.00 -0.84
N LEU A 12 34.17 3.30 0.19
CA LEU A 12 33.35 2.66 1.22
C LEU A 12 32.54 3.69 2.03
N ARG A 13 33.16 4.79 2.49
CA ARG A 13 32.43 5.86 3.20
C ARG A 13 31.35 6.51 2.33
N ARG A 14 31.59 6.69 1.03
CA ARG A 14 30.60 7.22 0.08
C ARG A 14 29.44 6.24 -0.10
N LEU A 15 29.72 4.95 -0.27
CA LEU A 15 28.71 3.89 -0.38
C LEU A 15 27.87 3.77 0.89
N LEU A 16 28.50 3.76 2.06
CA LEU A 16 27.81 3.71 3.37
C LEU A 16 26.91 4.93 3.62
N ARG A 17 27.20 6.06 2.97
CA ARG A 17 26.38 7.29 3.04
C ARG A 17 25.40 7.42 1.88
N ALA A 18 25.34 6.45 0.97
CA ALA A 18 24.41 6.47 -0.14
C ALA A 18 22.97 6.43 0.42
N PRO A 19 22.10 7.38 0.05
CA PRO A 19 20.74 7.43 0.58
C PRO A 19 19.95 6.16 0.31
N GLY A 20 20.16 5.54 -0.86
CA GLY A 20 19.52 4.27 -1.21
C GLY A 20 19.92 3.12 -0.29
N LEU A 21 21.20 3.05 0.11
CA LEU A 21 21.67 2.02 1.03
C LEU A 21 21.07 2.21 2.42
N VAL A 22 21.05 3.44 2.95
CA VAL A 22 20.43 3.72 4.26
C VAL A 22 18.93 3.39 4.24
N ALA A 23 18.22 3.76 3.16
CA ALA A 23 16.81 3.41 2.99
C ALA A 23 16.60 1.88 2.99
N ALA A 24 17.43 1.15 2.24
CA ALA A 24 17.37 -0.31 2.18
C ALA A 24 17.68 -0.96 3.53
N LEU A 25 18.67 -0.46 4.28
CA LEU A 25 19.00 -0.95 5.62
C LEU A 25 17.86 -0.68 6.61
N LEU A 26 17.20 0.49 6.53
CA LEU A 26 16.02 0.79 7.36
C LEU A 26 14.84 -0.12 7.03
N ALA A 27 14.57 -0.38 5.74
CA ALA A 27 13.55 -1.32 5.32
C ALA A 27 13.87 -2.73 5.82
N LEU A 28 15.11 -3.20 5.67
CA LEU A 28 15.54 -4.51 6.14
C LEU A 28 15.42 -4.63 7.66
N LEU A 29 15.86 -3.62 8.41
CA LEU A 29 15.71 -3.58 9.86
C LEU A 29 14.24 -3.65 10.28
N THR A 30 13.37 -2.91 9.58
CA THR A 30 11.92 -2.92 9.82
C THR A 30 11.34 -4.31 9.55
N LEU A 31 11.67 -4.90 8.41
CA LEU A 31 11.23 -6.25 8.03
C LEU A 31 11.64 -7.29 9.09
N ILE A 32 12.91 -7.32 9.48
CA ILE A 32 13.42 -8.27 10.49
C ILE A 32 12.74 -8.04 11.85
N SER A 33 12.58 -6.78 12.26
CA SER A 33 11.96 -6.45 13.55
C SER A 33 10.50 -6.88 13.60
N LEU A 34 9.73 -6.63 12.54
CA LEU A 34 8.31 -7.00 12.46
C LEU A 34 8.13 -8.52 12.35
N LEU A 35 8.96 -9.21 11.56
CA LEU A 35 8.94 -10.68 11.48
C LEU A 35 9.35 -11.35 12.80
N GLY A 36 10.32 -10.77 13.52
CA GLY A 36 10.72 -11.25 14.84
C GLY A 36 9.65 -11.05 15.91
N GLY A 37 8.87 -9.96 15.81
CA GLY A 37 7.86 -9.59 16.80
C GLY A 37 6.45 -10.17 16.55
N GLU A 38 6.11 -10.54 15.31
CA GLU A 38 4.72 -10.90 14.96
C GLU A 38 4.16 -12.10 15.75
N ALA A 39 5.03 -13.04 16.16
CA ALA A 39 4.62 -14.21 16.94
C ALA A 39 4.06 -13.84 18.32
N GLY A 40 4.42 -12.67 18.84
CA GLY A 40 3.87 -12.13 20.09
C GLY A 40 2.51 -11.45 19.92
N ILE A 41 2.01 -11.30 18.69
CA ILE A 41 0.76 -10.62 18.36
C ILE A 41 -0.30 -11.67 18.05
N GLY A 42 -1.29 -11.79 18.93
CA GLY A 42 -2.47 -12.63 18.72
C GLY A 42 -3.26 -12.21 17.49
N TYR A 43 -4.12 -13.10 17.00
CA TYR A 43 -4.96 -12.80 15.84
C TYR A 43 -6.08 -11.83 16.20
N VAL A 44 -6.17 -10.74 15.45
CA VAL A 44 -7.22 -9.74 15.63
C VAL A 44 -8.46 -10.10 14.82
N ARG A 45 -9.56 -9.39 15.08
CA ARG A 45 -10.88 -9.62 14.46
C ARG A 45 -10.81 -9.81 12.94
N ASP A 46 -10.22 -8.85 12.22
CA ASP A 46 -10.23 -8.85 10.76
C ASP A 46 -9.31 -9.93 10.17
N GLU A 47 -8.21 -10.24 10.86
CA GLU A 47 -7.24 -11.25 10.41
C GLU A 47 -7.88 -12.63 10.28
N GLY A 48 -8.84 -13.01 11.12
CA GLY A 48 -9.52 -14.30 11.00
C GLY A 48 -10.21 -14.47 9.64
N VAL A 49 -10.99 -13.47 9.22
CA VAL A 49 -11.68 -13.48 7.93
C VAL A 49 -10.69 -13.37 6.78
N TYR A 50 -9.66 -12.52 6.92
CA TYR A 50 -8.67 -12.33 5.87
C TYR A 50 -7.74 -13.53 5.69
N PHE A 51 -7.34 -14.22 6.75
CA PHE A 51 -6.57 -15.46 6.66
C PHE A 51 -7.36 -16.53 5.93
N GLU A 52 -8.62 -16.75 6.31
CA GLU A 52 -9.45 -17.75 5.64
C GLU A 52 -9.66 -17.38 4.16
N ALA A 53 -10.00 -16.13 3.84
CA ALA A 53 -10.10 -15.70 2.44
C ALA A 53 -8.77 -15.85 1.69
N SER A 54 -7.63 -15.63 2.35
CA SER A 54 -6.30 -15.81 1.76
C SER A 54 -6.00 -17.28 1.46
N ARG A 55 -6.44 -18.24 2.29
CA ARG A 55 -6.34 -19.67 1.99
C ARG A 55 -7.06 -20.01 0.69
N HIS A 56 -8.30 -19.54 0.55
CA HIS A 56 -9.09 -19.77 -0.66
C HIS A 56 -8.45 -19.12 -1.89
N TYR A 57 -8.02 -17.87 -1.76
CA TYR A 57 -7.48 -17.13 -2.92
C TYR A 57 -6.10 -17.66 -3.32
N GLY A 58 -5.28 -18.10 -2.34
CA GLY A 58 -4.01 -18.78 -2.56
C GLY A 58 -4.20 -20.13 -3.24
N ALA A 59 -5.16 -20.94 -2.79
CA ALA A 59 -5.51 -22.21 -3.41
C ALA A 59 -5.94 -22.03 -4.87
N TRP A 60 -6.75 -21.00 -5.17
CA TRP A 60 -7.08 -20.65 -6.54
C TRP A 60 -5.84 -20.27 -7.37
N MET A 61 -4.90 -19.50 -6.81
CA MET A 61 -3.65 -19.15 -7.50
C MET A 61 -2.82 -20.41 -7.84
N THR A 62 -2.71 -21.35 -6.89
CA THR A 62 -2.05 -22.64 -7.14
C THR A 62 -2.77 -23.40 -8.26
N ARG A 63 -4.10 -23.48 -8.22
CA ARG A 63 -4.88 -24.15 -9.27
C ARG A 63 -4.74 -23.44 -10.63
N TRP A 64 -4.75 -22.11 -10.65
CA TRP A 64 -4.58 -21.31 -11.86
C TRP A 64 -3.21 -21.51 -12.50
N ALA A 65 -2.15 -21.65 -11.70
CA ALA A 65 -0.80 -21.94 -12.19
C ALA A 65 -0.69 -23.31 -12.87
N HIS A 66 -1.42 -24.32 -12.39
CA HIS A 66 -1.36 -25.68 -12.94
C HIS A 66 -2.43 -25.95 -14.01
N GLN A 67 -3.62 -25.37 -13.88
CA GLN A 67 -4.80 -25.62 -14.72
C GLN A 67 -5.55 -24.32 -15.05
N PRO A 68 -4.95 -23.38 -15.81
CA PRO A 68 -5.45 -22.02 -15.97
C PRO A 68 -6.85 -21.95 -16.62
N ILE A 69 -7.16 -22.85 -17.55
CA ILE A 69 -8.47 -22.90 -18.22
C ILE A 69 -9.55 -23.36 -17.24
N ALA A 70 -9.28 -24.42 -16.46
CA ALA A 70 -10.24 -24.97 -15.50
C ALA A 70 -10.46 -24.01 -14.31
N ALA A 71 -9.39 -23.41 -13.79
CA ALA A 71 -9.44 -22.45 -12.69
C ALA A 71 -10.23 -21.18 -13.03
N ASN A 72 -10.30 -20.80 -14.31
CA ASN A 72 -11.02 -19.61 -14.78
C ASN A 72 -12.47 -19.86 -15.22
N LYS A 73 -12.97 -21.10 -15.14
CA LYS A 73 -14.41 -21.34 -15.25
C LYS A 73 -15.11 -20.56 -14.13
N ALA A 74 -16.17 -19.82 -14.46
CA ALA A 74 -16.83 -18.92 -13.52
C ALA A 74 -17.20 -19.63 -12.21
N GLU A 75 -17.87 -20.77 -12.28
CA GLU A 75 -18.26 -21.58 -11.11
C GLU A 75 -17.09 -21.99 -10.21
N VAL A 76 -15.93 -22.27 -10.78
CA VAL A 76 -14.72 -22.67 -10.04
C VAL A 76 -14.11 -21.45 -9.36
N ARG A 77 -13.81 -20.41 -10.14
CA ARG A 77 -13.24 -19.16 -9.61
C ARG A 77 -14.13 -18.57 -8.53
N ASP A 78 -15.44 -18.51 -8.78
CA ASP A 78 -16.40 -17.90 -7.87
C ASP A 78 -16.48 -18.64 -6.55
N ARG A 79 -16.34 -19.97 -6.55
CA ARG A 79 -16.25 -20.76 -5.31
C ARG A 79 -15.06 -20.35 -4.44
N TYR A 80 -13.89 -20.13 -5.05
CA TYR A 80 -12.69 -19.69 -4.31
C TYR A 80 -12.78 -18.24 -3.85
N PHE A 81 -13.41 -17.37 -4.65
CA PHE A 81 -13.51 -15.96 -4.29
C PHE A 81 -14.72 -15.64 -3.40
N ALA A 82 -15.67 -16.56 -3.23
CA ALA A 82 -16.93 -16.34 -2.51
C ALA A 82 -16.76 -15.76 -1.10
N LEU A 83 -15.74 -16.20 -0.36
CA LEU A 83 -15.48 -15.66 0.97
C LEU A 83 -14.89 -14.25 0.85
N ASN A 84 -15.53 -13.30 1.52
CA ASN A 84 -15.10 -11.91 1.60
C ASN A 84 -14.98 -11.22 0.22
N HIS A 85 -15.76 -11.66 -0.77
CA HIS A 85 -15.71 -11.16 -2.15
C HIS A 85 -16.11 -9.70 -2.29
N GLU A 86 -16.81 -9.14 -1.29
CA GLU A 86 -17.24 -7.75 -1.21
C GLU A 86 -16.06 -6.78 -1.00
N HIS A 87 -14.90 -7.29 -0.55
CA HIS A 87 -13.69 -6.48 -0.36
C HIS A 87 -12.59 -6.79 -1.38
N PRO A 88 -11.75 -5.81 -1.73
CA PRO A 88 -10.68 -5.96 -2.71
C PRO A 88 -9.76 -7.16 -2.45
N ALA A 89 -9.31 -7.84 -3.51
CA ALA A 89 -8.68 -9.14 -3.41
C ALA A 89 -7.15 -9.13 -3.25
N LEU A 90 -6.44 -8.04 -3.59
CA LEU A 90 -4.99 -8.09 -3.82
C LEU A 90 -4.20 -8.56 -2.59
N MET A 91 -4.49 -8.01 -1.41
CA MET A 91 -3.77 -8.39 -0.20
C MET A 91 -4.08 -9.83 0.22
N LYS A 92 -5.32 -10.30 0.01
CA LYS A 92 -5.72 -11.68 0.29
C LYS A 92 -5.03 -12.67 -0.66
N ILE A 93 -4.96 -12.33 -1.95
CA ILE A 93 -4.19 -13.10 -2.94
C ILE A 93 -2.71 -13.13 -2.54
N ALA A 94 -2.10 -11.99 -2.24
CA ALA A 94 -0.69 -11.90 -1.89
C ALA A 94 -0.34 -12.72 -0.64
N ALA A 95 -1.21 -12.68 0.39
CA ALA A 95 -1.04 -13.47 1.61
C ALA A 95 -1.23 -14.96 1.36
N GLY A 96 -2.22 -15.33 0.55
CA GLY A 96 -2.45 -16.72 0.13
C GLY A 96 -1.27 -17.30 -0.63
N VAL A 97 -0.75 -16.57 -1.62
CA VAL A 97 0.45 -16.96 -2.37
C VAL A 97 1.66 -17.05 -1.43
N SER A 98 1.84 -16.09 -0.53
CA SER A 98 2.92 -16.12 0.46
C SER A 98 2.85 -17.37 1.34
N ALA A 99 1.65 -17.77 1.79
CA ALA A 99 1.44 -19.01 2.55
C ALA A 99 1.73 -20.27 1.70
N GLN A 100 1.21 -20.35 0.48
CA GLN A 100 1.48 -21.47 -0.46
C GLN A 100 2.97 -21.62 -0.81
N LEU A 101 3.77 -20.57 -0.62
CA LEU A 101 5.22 -20.62 -0.82
C LEU A 101 5.98 -20.94 0.46
N LEU A 102 5.59 -20.40 1.61
CA LEU A 102 6.45 -20.30 2.79
C LEU A 102 5.90 -20.96 4.06
N ALA A 103 4.61 -21.33 4.08
CA ALA A 103 3.97 -21.86 5.28
C ALA A 103 4.50 -23.26 5.61
N GLU A 104 4.78 -23.51 6.88
CA GLU A 104 4.97 -24.87 7.40
C GLU A 104 3.66 -25.67 7.26
N PRO A 105 3.74 -27.00 7.09
CA PRO A 105 2.56 -27.86 7.11
C PRO A 105 1.76 -27.68 8.42
N PRO A 106 0.43 -27.80 8.37
CA PRO A 106 -0.40 -27.77 9.58
C PRO A 106 -0.03 -28.89 10.57
N ASP A 107 -0.51 -28.77 11.81
CA ASP A 107 -0.35 -29.81 12.83
C ASP A 107 -0.85 -31.17 12.28
N PRO A 108 -0.07 -32.26 12.42
CA PRO A 108 -0.47 -33.59 11.96
C PRO A 108 -1.85 -34.05 12.47
N ALA A 109 -2.26 -33.64 13.67
CA ALA A 109 -3.59 -33.94 14.21
C ALA A 109 -4.70 -33.23 13.43
N TYR A 110 -4.48 -31.97 13.04
CA TYR A 110 -5.40 -31.22 12.18
C TYR A 110 -5.44 -31.82 10.78
N VAL A 111 -4.29 -32.20 10.21
CA VAL A 111 -4.25 -32.89 8.91
C VAL A 111 -5.05 -34.19 8.95
N ALA A 112 -4.89 -35.00 9.99
CA ALA A 112 -5.66 -36.23 10.16
C ALA A 112 -7.19 -35.97 10.26
N GLU A 113 -7.60 -34.93 10.98
CA GLU A 113 -9.00 -34.51 11.05
C GLU A 113 -9.54 -34.09 9.67
N VAL A 114 -8.78 -33.29 8.93
CA VAL A 114 -9.14 -32.86 7.58
C VAL A 114 -9.26 -34.06 6.64
N GLU A 115 -8.27 -34.97 6.61
CA GLU A 115 -8.31 -36.16 5.76
C GLU A 115 -9.48 -37.09 6.12
N ALA A 116 -9.79 -37.25 7.41
CA ALA A 116 -10.95 -37.99 7.86
C ALA A 116 -12.26 -37.35 7.35
N ARG A 117 -12.38 -36.01 7.39
CA ARG A 117 -13.52 -35.29 6.82
C ARG A 117 -13.61 -35.45 5.31
N LEU A 118 -12.49 -35.32 4.60
CA LEU A 118 -12.41 -35.47 3.14
C LEU A 118 -12.81 -36.88 2.68
N SER A 119 -12.45 -37.91 3.45
CA SER A 119 -12.83 -39.31 3.14
C SER A 119 -14.36 -39.53 3.13
N ARG A 120 -15.11 -38.69 3.86
CA ARG A 120 -16.57 -38.75 3.98
C ARG A 120 -17.31 -37.87 2.97
N GLU A 121 -16.63 -36.99 2.24
CA GLU A 121 -17.25 -36.10 1.24
C GLU A 121 -17.43 -36.85 -0.08
N PRO A 122 -18.67 -37.24 -0.48
CA PRO A 122 -18.89 -38.05 -1.69
C PRO A 122 -18.66 -37.26 -2.98
N ASN A 123 -18.73 -35.92 -2.95
CA ASN A 123 -18.54 -35.10 -4.14
C ASN A 123 -17.05 -34.79 -4.36
N GLU A 124 -16.48 -35.38 -5.41
CA GLU A 124 -15.06 -35.22 -5.77
C GLU A 124 -14.63 -33.75 -5.90
N ALA A 125 -15.43 -32.91 -6.57
CA ALA A 125 -15.11 -31.50 -6.75
C ALA A 125 -15.17 -30.68 -5.44
N ARG A 126 -16.01 -31.09 -4.48
CA ARG A 126 -16.03 -30.48 -3.14
C ARG A 126 -14.86 -30.97 -2.30
N ARG A 127 -14.51 -32.25 -2.40
CA ARG A 127 -13.37 -32.86 -1.73
C ARG A 127 -12.06 -32.20 -2.18
N GLU A 128 -11.85 -32.07 -3.48
CA GLU A 128 -10.70 -31.39 -4.07
C GLU A 128 -10.60 -29.94 -3.58
N PHE A 129 -11.70 -29.17 -3.68
CA PHE A 129 -11.74 -27.79 -3.18
C PHE A 129 -11.40 -27.68 -1.69
N GLN A 130 -11.99 -28.53 -0.84
CA GLN A 130 -11.71 -28.52 0.60
C GLN A 130 -10.26 -28.89 0.90
N ARG A 131 -9.66 -29.81 0.13
CA ARG A 131 -8.25 -30.18 0.25
C ARG A 131 -7.33 -29.02 -0.17
N ASP A 132 -7.61 -28.39 -1.31
CA ASP A 132 -6.85 -27.26 -1.85
C ASP A 132 -6.80 -26.10 -0.83
N VAL A 133 -7.96 -25.76 -0.23
CA VAL A 133 -8.07 -24.71 0.79
C VAL A 133 -7.37 -25.07 2.10
N ALA A 134 -7.44 -26.34 2.53
CA ALA A 134 -6.82 -26.79 3.78
C ALA A 134 -5.28 -26.78 3.75
N SER A 135 -4.68 -26.77 2.54
CA SER A 135 -3.22 -26.70 2.32
C SER A 135 -2.43 -27.71 3.17
N VAL A 136 -2.92 -28.96 3.24
CA VAL A 136 -2.41 -30.00 4.15
C VAL A 136 -0.92 -30.31 3.98
N ASP A 137 -0.35 -30.04 2.81
CA ASP A 137 1.05 -30.30 2.48
C ASP A 137 1.99 -29.14 2.88
N GLY A 138 1.45 -28.01 3.33
CA GLY A 138 2.22 -26.78 3.57
C GLY A 138 2.65 -26.08 2.27
N GLY A 139 3.59 -25.15 2.39
CA GLY A 139 4.14 -24.39 1.27
C GLY A 139 5.37 -25.05 0.64
N LEU A 140 5.76 -24.58 -0.55
CA LEU A 140 6.88 -25.14 -1.33
C LEU A 140 8.23 -25.08 -0.59
N ILE A 141 8.45 -24.04 0.21
CA ILE A 141 9.67 -23.80 0.98
C ILE A 141 9.24 -23.48 2.42
N PRO A 142 8.91 -24.49 3.23
CA PRO A 142 8.29 -24.29 4.54
C PRO A 142 9.29 -23.68 5.52
N LEU A 143 9.15 -22.38 5.77
CA LEU A 143 10.07 -21.58 6.59
C LEU A 143 9.36 -20.79 7.70
N LEU A 144 8.06 -20.57 7.55
CA LEU A 144 7.29 -19.67 8.39
C LEU A 144 6.01 -20.36 8.85
N ARG A 145 5.57 -20.06 10.07
CA ARG A 145 4.20 -20.37 10.49
C ARG A 145 3.21 -19.71 9.52
N GLU A 146 2.08 -20.35 9.24
CA GLU A 146 1.10 -19.86 8.26
C GLU A 146 0.71 -18.39 8.47
N GLY A 147 0.35 -18.00 9.70
CA GLY A 147 -0.01 -16.61 10.02
C GLY A 147 1.11 -15.61 9.70
N ARG A 148 2.37 -15.97 9.96
CA ARG A 148 3.54 -15.16 9.61
C ARG A 148 3.72 -15.04 8.10
N ALA A 149 3.56 -16.13 7.37
CA ALA A 149 3.61 -16.13 5.92
C ALA A 149 2.51 -15.23 5.34
N MET A 150 1.29 -15.28 5.87
CA MET A 150 0.18 -14.42 5.44
C MET A 150 0.35 -12.94 5.82
N ARG A 151 1.03 -12.64 6.94
CA ARG A 151 1.38 -11.27 7.35
C ARG A 151 2.51 -10.65 6.53
N LEU A 152 3.37 -11.47 5.92
CA LEU A 152 4.58 -11.02 5.21
C LEU A 152 4.34 -9.93 4.15
N PRO A 153 3.31 -10.00 3.27
CA PRO A 153 3.06 -8.93 2.30
C PRO A 153 2.80 -7.56 2.94
N ALA A 154 2.05 -7.51 4.05
CA ALA A 154 1.80 -6.26 4.78
C ALA A 154 3.09 -5.73 5.44
N ILE A 155 3.89 -6.63 6.03
CA ILE A 155 5.19 -6.30 6.62
C ILE A 155 6.17 -5.75 5.56
N LEU A 156 6.20 -6.33 4.35
CA LEU A 156 7.02 -5.84 3.24
C LEU A 156 6.62 -4.42 2.83
N LEU A 157 5.31 -4.12 2.81
CA LEU A 157 4.82 -2.77 2.56
C LEU A 157 5.21 -1.79 3.68
N ALA A 158 5.18 -2.22 4.95
CA ALA A 158 5.66 -1.40 6.08
C ALA A 158 7.16 -1.07 5.94
N ALA A 159 7.97 -2.06 5.56
CA ALA A 159 9.40 -1.87 5.27
C ALA A 159 9.62 -0.90 4.10
N LEU A 160 8.82 -1.02 3.03
CA LEU A 160 8.83 -0.09 1.91
C LEU A 160 8.47 1.34 2.35
N ALA A 161 7.42 1.53 3.15
CA ALA A 161 7.03 2.84 3.67
C ALA A 161 8.18 3.50 4.44
N THR A 162 8.89 2.74 5.26
CA THR A 162 10.04 3.22 6.03
C THR A 162 11.15 3.75 5.12
N ALA A 163 11.50 2.99 4.07
CA ALA A 163 12.46 3.44 3.06
C ALA A 163 11.98 4.71 2.32
N LEU A 164 10.72 4.72 1.89
CA LEU A 164 10.14 5.85 1.14
C LEU A 164 10.09 7.13 1.99
N LEU A 165 9.71 7.02 3.26
CA LEU A 165 9.68 8.15 4.20
C LEU A 165 11.08 8.68 4.50
N TYR A 166 12.08 7.79 4.64
CA TYR A 166 13.47 8.23 4.76
C TYR A 166 13.91 9.03 3.52
N LEU A 167 13.65 8.51 2.32
CA LEU A 167 14.02 9.18 1.07
C LEU A 167 13.25 10.50 0.88
N ALA A 168 11.97 10.54 1.22
CA ALA A 168 11.13 11.72 1.15
C ALA A 168 11.58 12.80 2.13
N GLY A 169 11.75 12.45 3.42
CA GLY A 169 12.21 13.36 4.47
C GLY A 169 13.60 13.95 4.17
N ARG A 170 14.49 13.14 3.57
CA ARG A 170 15.78 13.61 3.10
C ARG A 170 15.67 14.65 1.99
N ARG A 171 14.79 14.41 1.01
CA ARG A 171 14.59 15.30 -0.14
C ARG A 171 13.85 16.59 0.22
N LEU A 172 13.00 16.55 1.23
CA LEU A 172 12.22 17.70 1.73
C LEU A 172 13.05 18.75 2.51
N GLY A 173 14.39 18.64 2.49
CA GLY A 173 15.30 19.63 3.09
C GLY A 173 15.87 19.22 4.45
N GLY A 174 15.46 18.09 5.01
CA GLY A 174 15.95 17.62 6.32
C GLY A 174 17.26 16.82 6.27
N GLY A 175 17.80 16.53 5.07
CA GLY A 175 19.01 15.71 4.94
C GLY A 175 18.85 14.32 5.56
N ALA A 176 19.94 13.69 6.00
CA ALA A 176 19.87 12.37 6.62
C ALA A 176 18.99 12.35 7.89
N LEU A 177 19.08 13.40 8.71
CA LEU A 177 18.33 13.50 9.97
C LEU A 177 16.82 13.58 9.72
N GLY A 178 16.36 14.43 8.80
CA GLY A 178 14.94 14.52 8.47
C GLY A 178 14.38 13.22 7.88
N GLY A 179 15.19 12.49 7.10
CA GLY A 179 14.82 11.16 6.65
C GLY A 179 14.67 10.17 7.82
N LEU A 180 15.65 10.11 8.71
CA LEU A 180 15.61 9.22 9.89
C LEU A 180 14.44 9.55 10.80
N LEU A 181 14.16 10.84 11.03
CA LEU A 181 13.02 11.29 11.82
C LEU A 181 11.69 10.92 11.15
N ALA A 182 11.55 11.11 9.83
CA ALA A 182 10.32 10.73 9.12
C ALA A 182 10.04 9.22 9.19
N ALA A 183 11.06 8.40 8.95
CA ALA A 183 10.95 6.94 9.03
C ALA A 183 10.69 6.47 10.47
N GLY A 184 11.45 6.98 11.44
CA GLY A 184 11.33 6.63 12.85
C GLY A 184 10.00 7.06 13.45
N TRP A 185 9.57 8.31 13.21
CA TRP A 185 8.27 8.80 13.70
C TRP A 185 7.11 8.00 13.13
N PHE A 186 7.20 7.51 11.89
CA PHE A 186 6.15 6.65 11.36
C PHE A 186 6.14 5.28 12.05
N MET A 187 7.27 4.57 12.05
CA MET A 187 7.30 3.19 12.55
C MET A 187 7.21 3.07 14.08
N LEU A 188 7.62 4.10 14.83
CA LEU A 188 7.56 4.09 16.29
C LEU A 188 6.22 4.59 16.84
N LEU A 189 5.28 5.01 15.99
CA LEU A 189 3.92 5.30 16.44
C LEU A 189 3.25 3.98 16.87
N PRO A 190 2.74 3.86 18.10
CA PRO A 190 2.16 2.60 18.60
C PRO A 190 1.11 2.00 17.67
N ARG A 191 0.24 2.86 17.10
CA ARG A 191 -0.77 2.45 16.12
C ARG A 191 -0.14 1.84 14.87
N VAL A 192 0.88 2.49 14.31
CA VAL A 192 1.56 2.01 13.09
C VAL A 192 2.32 0.73 13.38
N ALA A 193 3.09 0.69 14.47
CA ALA A 193 3.84 -0.49 14.90
C ALA A 193 2.93 -1.71 15.06
N PHE A 194 1.76 -1.52 15.69
CA PHE A 194 0.77 -2.59 15.85
C PHE A 194 0.21 -3.06 14.51
N HIS A 195 -0.29 -2.15 13.65
CA HIS A 195 -0.88 -2.52 12.36
C HIS A 195 0.14 -3.03 11.33
N ALA A 196 1.43 -2.74 11.50
CA ALA A 196 2.48 -3.13 10.56
C ALA A 196 2.73 -4.63 10.47
N SER A 197 2.43 -5.35 11.54
CA SER A 197 2.58 -6.80 11.60
C SER A 197 1.27 -7.56 11.32
N LEU A 198 0.15 -6.86 11.08
CA LEU A 198 -1.14 -7.52 10.87
C LEU A 198 -1.39 -7.79 9.39
N HIS A 199 -2.05 -8.90 9.10
CA HIS A 199 -2.70 -9.10 7.80
C HIS A 199 -4.00 -8.31 7.74
N ALA A 200 -3.86 -6.98 7.81
CA ALA A 200 -4.93 -6.00 7.69
C ALA A 200 -4.53 -4.94 6.66
N PHE A 201 -5.50 -4.28 6.04
CA PHE A 201 -5.23 -3.47 4.85
C PHE A 201 -5.03 -1.98 5.15
N ASP A 202 -5.07 -1.57 6.43
CA ASP A 202 -4.91 -0.17 6.86
C ASP A 202 -3.50 0.38 6.63
N LEU A 203 -2.47 -0.36 7.04
CA LEU A 203 -1.11 0.06 6.76
C LEU A 203 -0.78 -0.06 5.27
N PRO A 204 -1.06 -1.20 4.58
CA PRO A 204 -0.91 -1.30 3.13
C PRO A 204 -1.52 -0.14 2.34
N ILE A 205 -2.75 0.28 2.65
CA ILE A 205 -3.36 1.42 1.97
C ILE A 205 -2.67 2.74 2.31
N ALA A 206 -2.24 2.94 3.56
CA ALA A 206 -1.49 4.14 3.95
C ALA A 206 -0.15 4.23 3.18
N VAL A 207 0.53 3.10 2.96
CA VAL A 207 1.74 3.03 2.13
C VAL A 207 1.41 3.38 0.68
N MET A 208 0.35 2.82 0.11
CA MET A 208 -0.04 3.14 -1.26
C MET A 208 -0.50 4.59 -1.44
N THR A 209 -1.11 5.20 -0.43
CA THR A 209 -1.41 6.63 -0.40
C THR A 209 -0.12 7.47 -0.44
N LEU A 210 0.91 7.08 0.30
CA LEU A 210 2.23 7.73 0.23
C LEU A 210 2.86 7.56 -1.17
N VAL A 211 2.83 6.35 -1.73
CA VAL A 211 3.33 6.07 -3.08
C VAL A 211 2.61 6.93 -4.12
N LEU A 212 1.27 7.01 -4.06
CA LEU A 212 0.46 7.85 -4.94
C LEU A 212 0.81 9.32 -4.80
N ALA A 213 0.97 9.83 -3.57
CA ALA A 213 1.35 11.23 -3.35
C ALA A 213 2.72 11.55 -3.93
N MET A 214 3.72 10.67 -3.73
CA MET A 214 5.06 10.85 -4.28
C MET A 214 5.09 10.73 -5.80
N ALA A 215 4.39 9.74 -6.37
CA ALA A 215 4.25 9.55 -7.81
C ALA A 215 3.51 10.72 -8.46
N TRP A 216 2.47 11.24 -7.81
CA TRP A 216 1.71 12.40 -8.26
C TRP A 216 2.60 13.63 -8.44
N LEU A 217 3.46 13.92 -7.46
CA LEU A 217 4.40 15.04 -7.56
C LEU A 217 5.35 14.88 -8.76
N ARG A 218 5.72 13.65 -9.13
CA ARG A 218 6.51 13.36 -10.35
C ARG A 218 5.68 13.48 -11.62
N ALA A 219 4.44 13.02 -11.58
CA ALA A 219 3.51 13.00 -12.71
C ALA A 219 3.13 14.40 -13.22
N LEU A 220 3.32 15.44 -12.40
CA LEU A 220 3.12 16.83 -12.81
C LEU A 220 4.18 17.32 -13.81
N ASP A 221 5.36 16.72 -13.82
CA ASP A 221 6.49 17.15 -14.67
C ASP A 221 6.96 16.04 -15.64
N ASP A 222 6.65 14.77 -15.38
CA ASP A 222 7.06 13.62 -16.19
C ASP A 222 5.87 12.76 -16.60
N TRP A 223 5.66 12.65 -17.92
CA TRP A 223 4.54 11.91 -18.51
C TRP A 223 4.56 10.42 -18.17
N ARG A 224 5.74 9.82 -17.91
CA ARG A 224 5.87 8.40 -17.54
C ARG A 224 5.18 8.14 -16.21
N TRP A 225 5.40 9.03 -15.26
CA TRP A 225 4.68 9.03 -13.98
C TRP A 225 3.20 9.37 -14.18
N GLY A 226 2.89 10.27 -15.12
CA GLY A 226 1.52 10.51 -15.58
C GLY A 226 0.79 9.24 -16.00
N LEU A 227 1.42 8.40 -16.82
CA LEU A 227 0.87 7.12 -17.23
C LEU A 227 0.82 6.12 -16.06
N ALA A 228 1.83 6.08 -15.19
CA ALA A 228 1.88 5.18 -14.05
C ALA A 228 0.83 5.47 -12.96
N MET A 229 0.30 6.70 -12.87
CA MET A 229 -0.70 7.06 -11.86
C MET A 229 -1.95 6.17 -11.89
N GLY A 230 -2.41 5.77 -13.08
CA GLY A 230 -3.55 4.88 -13.22
C GLY A 230 -3.32 3.50 -12.64
N PRO A 231 -2.32 2.73 -13.10
CA PRO A 231 -1.99 1.44 -12.49
C PRO A 231 -1.72 1.51 -10.98
N LEU A 232 -1.03 2.56 -10.50
CA LEU A 232 -0.79 2.74 -9.06
C LEU A 232 -2.10 2.95 -8.28
N LEU A 233 -3.04 3.73 -8.84
CA LEU A 233 -4.36 3.92 -8.23
C LEU A 233 -5.16 2.61 -8.23
N GLY A 234 -5.12 1.86 -9.33
CA GLY A 234 -5.79 0.56 -9.44
C GLY A 234 -5.27 -0.45 -8.41
N ILE A 235 -3.94 -0.52 -8.22
CA ILE A 235 -3.32 -1.32 -7.15
C ILE A 235 -3.82 -0.85 -5.77
N ALA A 236 -3.84 0.46 -5.51
CA ALA A 236 -4.32 0.99 -4.24
C ALA A 236 -5.79 0.62 -3.96
N ILE A 237 -6.67 0.74 -4.98
CA ILE A 237 -8.07 0.31 -4.90
C ILE A 237 -8.16 -1.20 -4.63
N ALA A 238 -7.32 -2.00 -5.29
CA ALA A 238 -7.25 -3.44 -5.12
C ALA A 238 -6.72 -3.88 -3.73
N ILE A 239 -6.03 -3.00 -2.99
CA ILE A 239 -5.70 -3.18 -1.57
C ILE A 239 -6.89 -2.80 -0.68
N LYS A 240 -7.43 -1.59 -0.86
CA LYS A 240 -8.56 -1.10 -0.08
C LYS A 240 -9.35 -0.06 -0.86
N HIS A 241 -10.66 -0.25 -0.95
CA HIS A 241 -11.53 0.59 -1.80
C HIS A 241 -11.52 2.07 -1.41
N ASN A 242 -11.12 2.43 -0.19
CA ASN A 242 -10.95 3.83 0.23
C ASN A 242 -9.99 4.60 -0.68
N ALA A 243 -9.09 3.94 -1.42
CA ALA A 243 -8.27 4.59 -2.43
C ALA A 243 -9.07 5.22 -3.59
N LEU A 244 -10.35 4.86 -3.80
CA LEU A 244 -11.22 5.55 -4.77
C LEU A 244 -11.26 7.06 -4.55
N PHE A 245 -11.10 7.52 -3.30
CA PHE A 245 -11.04 8.95 -2.97
C PHE A 245 -9.73 9.64 -3.37
N MET A 246 -8.66 8.89 -3.64
CA MET A 246 -7.36 9.48 -4.00
C MET A 246 -7.40 10.19 -5.36
N GLY A 247 -8.10 9.64 -6.36
CA GLY A 247 -8.25 10.28 -7.67
C GLY A 247 -8.88 11.68 -7.57
N PRO A 248 -10.10 11.80 -7.00
CA PRO A 248 -10.74 13.09 -6.75
C PRO A 248 -9.91 14.04 -5.87
N LEU A 249 -9.23 13.55 -4.83
CA LEU A 249 -8.42 14.37 -3.95
C LEU A 249 -7.21 14.99 -4.68
N LEU A 250 -6.53 14.20 -5.53
CA LEU A 250 -5.40 14.69 -6.33
C LEU A 250 -5.86 15.65 -7.44
N ALA A 251 -7.02 15.40 -8.05
CA ALA A 251 -7.65 16.34 -8.99
C ALA A 251 -8.00 17.67 -8.31
N LEU A 252 -8.60 17.62 -7.12
CA LEU A 252 -8.88 18.82 -6.32
C LEU A 252 -7.60 19.59 -6.00
N HIS A 253 -6.53 18.91 -5.58
CA HIS A 253 -5.24 19.53 -5.34
C HIS A 253 -4.70 20.25 -6.60
N LEU A 254 -4.80 19.62 -7.78
CA LEU A 254 -4.41 20.26 -9.05
C LEU A 254 -5.23 21.53 -9.31
N TRP A 255 -6.55 21.44 -9.20
CA TRP A 255 -7.45 22.55 -9.52
C TRP A 255 -7.30 23.71 -8.53
N LEU A 256 -7.06 23.43 -7.25
CA LEU A 256 -6.70 24.45 -6.25
C LEU A 256 -5.39 25.15 -6.63
N CYS A 257 -4.36 24.39 -7.01
CA CYS A 257 -3.09 24.97 -7.48
C CYS A 257 -3.26 25.85 -8.72
N LEU A 258 -4.07 25.42 -9.70
CA LEU A 258 -4.36 26.20 -10.90
C LEU A 258 -5.20 27.45 -10.59
N GLY A 259 -6.21 27.32 -9.72
CA GLY A 259 -7.03 28.43 -9.26
C GLY A 259 -6.20 29.51 -8.55
N LEU A 260 -5.27 29.11 -7.68
CA LEU A 260 -4.34 30.02 -7.02
C LEU A 260 -3.41 30.73 -8.02
N ARG A 261 -2.91 30.03 -9.04
CA ARG A 261 -2.09 30.62 -10.12
C ARG A 261 -2.91 31.61 -10.95
N TRP A 262 -4.16 31.29 -11.25
CA TRP A 262 -5.07 32.19 -11.95
C TRP A 262 -5.35 33.44 -11.12
N TYR A 263 -5.67 33.28 -9.83
CA TYR A 263 -5.93 34.39 -8.92
C TYR A 263 -4.72 35.35 -8.82
N ARG A 264 -3.49 34.83 -8.69
CA ARG A 264 -2.27 35.65 -8.55
C ARG A 264 -1.77 36.24 -9.87
N GLY A 265 -1.83 35.47 -10.96
CA GLY A 265 -1.21 35.83 -12.24
C GLY A 265 -2.18 36.29 -13.32
N LYS A 266 -3.50 36.31 -13.04
CA LYS A 266 -4.59 36.59 -14.00
C LYS A 266 -4.58 35.74 -15.28
N ARG A 267 -3.80 34.66 -15.32
CA ARG A 267 -3.74 33.70 -16.43
C ARG A 267 -4.73 32.57 -16.22
N ARG A 268 -5.73 32.46 -17.10
CA ARG A 268 -6.70 31.37 -17.06
C ARG A 268 -6.03 30.03 -17.38
N PRO A 269 -6.36 28.94 -16.67
CA PRO A 269 -5.82 27.61 -16.97
C PRO A 269 -6.38 27.11 -18.32
N LYS A 270 -5.54 26.40 -19.08
CA LYS A 270 -5.96 25.74 -20.32
C LYS A 270 -6.64 24.40 -20.00
N LEU A 271 -7.52 23.92 -20.88
CA LEU A 271 -8.21 22.63 -20.69
C LEU A 271 -7.24 21.45 -20.46
N VAL A 272 -6.14 21.41 -21.22
CA VAL A 272 -5.08 20.39 -21.05
C VAL A 272 -4.44 20.40 -19.66
N GLN A 273 -4.50 21.53 -18.95
CA GLN A 273 -4.00 21.64 -17.57
C GLN A 273 -5.08 21.23 -16.56
N LEU A 274 -6.36 21.39 -16.89
CA LEU A 274 -7.48 20.97 -16.04
C LEU A 274 -7.65 19.44 -16.05
N VAL A 275 -7.39 18.81 -17.20
CA VAL A 275 -7.49 17.35 -17.39
C VAL A 275 -6.18 16.80 -17.99
N PRO A 276 -5.08 16.81 -17.23
CA PRO A 276 -3.79 16.32 -17.72
C PRO A 276 -3.75 14.78 -17.73
N LEU A 277 -2.73 14.23 -18.42
CA LEU A 277 -2.50 12.78 -18.55
C LEU A 277 -2.66 11.98 -17.23
N PRO A 278 -2.10 12.37 -16.07
CA PRO A 278 -2.31 11.62 -14.83
C PRO A 278 -3.77 11.48 -14.40
N LEU A 279 -4.61 12.50 -14.63
CA LEU A 279 -6.05 12.38 -14.32
C LEU A 279 -6.75 11.41 -15.27
N VAL A 280 -6.42 11.47 -16.56
CA VAL A 280 -6.95 10.55 -17.57
C VAL A 280 -6.51 9.11 -17.28
N SER A 281 -5.23 8.92 -16.96
CA SER A 281 -4.68 7.62 -16.58
C SER A 281 -5.38 7.05 -15.34
N MET A 282 -5.57 7.85 -14.29
CA MET A 282 -6.33 7.44 -13.10
C MET A 282 -7.77 7.08 -13.40
N ALA A 283 -8.46 7.87 -14.23
CA ALA A 283 -9.86 7.63 -14.58
C ALA A 283 -10.08 6.38 -15.43
N ILE A 284 -9.12 6.02 -16.29
CA ILE A 284 -9.25 4.89 -17.23
C ILE A 284 -8.49 3.67 -16.71
N LEU A 285 -7.16 3.77 -16.55
CA LEU A 285 -6.33 2.63 -16.17
C LEU A 285 -6.51 2.23 -14.70
N GLY A 286 -6.90 3.15 -13.82
CA GLY A 286 -7.19 2.85 -12.41
C GLY A 286 -8.27 1.78 -12.24
N PRO A 287 -9.50 2.00 -12.71
CA PRO A 287 -10.57 1.00 -12.67
C PRO A 287 -10.21 -0.30 -13.40
N LEU A 288 -9.56 -0.22 -14.56
CA LEU A 288 -9.14 -1.40 -15.32
C LEU A 288 -8.18 -2.29 -14.52
N VAL A 289 -7.15 -1.70 -13.91
CA VAL A 289 -6.20 -2.44 -13.08
C VAL A 289 -6.86 -2.97 -11.81
N ALA A 290 -7.79 -2.21 -11.20
CA ALA A 290 -8.54 -2.69 -10.04
C ALA A 290 -9.38 -3.93 -10.37
N ILE A 291 -10.09 -3.95 -11.51
CA ILE A 291 -10.86 -5.11 -11.97
C ILE A 291 -9.92 -6.27 -12.30
N MET A 292 -8.79 -6.02 -12.97
CA MET A 292 -7.80 -7.05 -13.29
C MET A 292 -7.25 -7.73 -12.03
N LEU A 293 -7.07 -6.98 -10.93
CA LEU A 293 -6.55 -7.52 -9.67
C LEU A 293 -7.64 -8.07 -8.73
N TRP A 294 -8.89 -8.12 -9.18
CA TRP A 294 -10.01 -8.63 -8.40
C TRP A 294 -10.79 -9.67 -9.20
N PRO A 295 -10.34 -10.95 -9.19
CA PRO A 295 -10.88 -12.00 -10.07
C PRO A 295 -12.39 -12.25 -9.93
N TRP A 296 -12.96 -12.00 -8.75
CA TRP A 296 -14.41 -11.99 -8.56
C TRP A 296 -15.13 -11.08 -9.57
N LEU A 297 -14.57 -9.94 -9.96
CA LEU A 297 -15.23 -9.02 -10.89
C LEU A 297 -15.14 -9.45 -12.37
N TRP A 298 -14.42 -10.52 -12.71
CA TRP A 298 -14.17 -10.88 -14.12
C TRP A 298 -15.37 -11.48 -14.85
N HIS A 299 -16.32 -12.07 -14.13
CA HIS A 299 -17.58 -12.56 -14.70
C HIS A 299 -18.73 -11.71 -14.21
N ASP A 300 -19.70 -11.45 -15.08
CA ASP A 300 -20.84 -10.59 -14.78
C ASP A 300 -20.42 -9.24 -14.14
N THR A 301 -19.38 -8.62 -14.71
CA THR A 301 -18.66 -7.49 -14.11
C THR A 301 -19.58 -6.36 -13.70
N VAL A 302 -20.55 -6.01 -14.54
CA VAL A 302 -21.49 -4.91 -14.27
C VAL A 302 -22.39 -5.25 -13.08
N ALA A 303 -22.96 -6.45 -13.03
CA ALA A 303 -23.82 -6.85 -11.93
C ALA A 303 -23.04 -6.93 -10.60
N ARG A 304 -21.80 -7.45 -10.61
CA ARG A 304 -20.96 -7.54 -9.40
C ARG A 304 -20.49 -6.18 -8.89
N ILE A 305 -20.24 -5.23 -9.78
CA ILE A 305 -19.98 -3.85 -9.39
C ILE A 305 -21.24 -3.25 -8.73
N ALA A 306 -22.43 -3.50 -9.27
CA ALA A 306 -23.68 -3.04 -8.66
C ALA A 306 -23.92 -3.69 -7.28
N GLU A 307 -23.68 -5.00 -7.16
CA GLU A 307 -23.71 -5.74 -5.89
C GLU A 307 -22.74 -5.14 -4.86
N TYR A 308 -21.51 -4.86 -5.27
CA TYR A 308 -20.52 -4.20 -4.42
C TYR A 308 -21.04 -2.86 -3.86
N PHE A 309 -21.62 -2.00 -4.70
CA PHE A 309 -22.16 -0.72 -4.25
C PHE A 309 -23.40 -0.88 -3.36
N ALA A 310 -24.27 -1.87 -3.65
CA ALA A 310 -25.42 -2.19 -2.82
C ALA A 310 -24.99 -2.65 -1.42
N PHE A 311 -24.02 -3.56 -1.33
CA PHE A 311 -23.46 -4.04 -0.06
C PHE A 311 -22.90 -2.88 0.79
N HIS A 312 -22.11 -1.99 0.17
CA HIS A 312 -21.48 -0.88 0.90
C HIS A 312 -22.47 0.22 1.31
N ARG A 313 -23.64 0.29 0.68
CA ARG A 313 -24.72 1.21 1.08
C ARG A 313 -25.41 0.76 2.37
N GLU A 314 -25.50 -0.54 2.60
CA GLU A 314 -26.20 -1.16 3.74
C GLU A 314 -25.24 -1.56 4.87
N HIS A 315 -23.97 -1.14 4.78
CA HIS A 315 -22.92 -1.65 5.64
C HIS A 315 -23.19 -1.39 7.13
N SER A 316 -22.99 -2.44 7.93
CA SER A 316 -23.14 -2.42 9.38
C SER A 316 -22.26 -1.34 10.02
N TYR A 317 -22.88 -0.48 10.82
CA TYR A 317 -22.16 0.48 11.63
C TYR A 317 -21.58 -0.22 12.86
N TYR A 318 -20.26 -0.10 13.03
CA TYR A 318 -19.60 -0.60 14.22
C TYR A 318 -19.79 0.36 15.39
N ASN A 319 -19.98 -0.21 16.57
CA ASN A 319 -20.01 0.54 17.82
C ASN A 319 -18.66 1.27 18.02
N MET A 320 -18.75 2.57 18.17
CA MET A 320 -17.63 3.46 18.46
C MET A 320 -17.98 4.27 19.69
N GLU A 321 -17.32 4.02 20.81
CA GLU A 321 -17.47 4.87 21.99
C GLU A 321 -16.62 6.14 21.85
N PHE A 322 -17.25 7.29 22.06
CA PHE A 322 -16.58 8.59 22.08
C PHE A 322 -17.31 9.53 23.05
N TRP A 323 -16.59 10.10 24.02
CA TRP A 323 -17.13 10.94 25.10
C TRP A 323 -18.27 10.28 25.91
N GLY A 324 -18.15 8.97 26.19
CA GLY A 324 -19.17 8.21 26.92
C GLY A 324 -20.45 7.96 26.10
N HIS A 325 -20.45 8.28 24.80
CA HIS A 325 -21.54 7.98 23.89
C HIS A 325 -21.11 6.90 22.90
N ASN A 326 -21.95 5.88 22.72
CA ASN A 326 -21.71 4.82 21.75
C ASN A 326 -22.39 5.18 20.42
N TYR A 327 -21.59 5.49 19.42
CA TYR A 327 -22.02 5.78 18.07
C TYR A 327 -22.09 4.48 17.27
N ASN A 328 -23.27 4.20 16.72
CA ASN A 328 -23.54 3.04 15.88
C ASN A 328 -24.34 3.40 14.63
N ARG A 329 -24.39 4.69 14.27
CA ARG A 329 -24.98 5.21 13.03
C ARG A 329 -24.56 6.67 12.82
N PRO A 330 -24.61 7.19 11.58
CA PRO A 330 -24.38 8.59 11.30
C PRO A 330 -25.48 9.49 11.90
N PRO A 331 -25.20 10.80 12.11
CA PRO A 331 -23.91 11.45 11.87
C PRO A 331 -22.86 11.06 12.92
N LEU A 332 -21.68 10.65 12.44
CA LEU A 332 -20.53 10.39 13.32
C LEU A 332 -19.86 11.72 13.70
N PRO A 333 -19.26 11.84 14.90
CA PRO A 333 -18.66 13.09 15.34
C PRO A 333 -17.49 13.51 14.45
N ILE A 334 -17.60 14.67 13.81
CA ILE A 334 -16.53 15.22 12.95
C ILE A 334 -15.23 15.41 13.74
N SER A 335 -15.32 15.68 15.05
CA SER A 335 -14.15 15.85 15.93
C SER A 335 -13.40 14.54 16.20
N TYR A 336 -14.03 13.37 16.02
CA TYR A 336 -13.45 12.06 16.35
C TYR A 336 -12.06 11.83 15.72
N PRO A 337 -11.87 11.91 14.38
CA PRO A 337 -10.55 11.67 13.79
C PRO A 337 -9.48 12.65 14.28
N PHE A 338 -9.83 13.91 14.57
CA PHE A 338 -8.88 14.91 15.06
C PHE A 338 -8.48 14.64 16.51
N VAL A 339 -9.45 14.35 17.38
CA VAL A 339 -9.20 14.01 18.78
C VAL A 339 -8.41 12.72 18.89
N MET A 340 -8.77 11.68 18.12
CA MET A 340 -8.02 10.42 18.10
C MET A 340 -6.60 10.60 17.58
N THR A 341 -6.39 11.47 16.59
CA THR A 341 -5.04 11.80 16.12
C THR A 341 -4.25 12.50 17.22
N TRP A 342 -4.83 13.51 17.87
CA TRP A 342 -4.18 14.22 18.98
C TRP A 342 -3.86 13.30 20.18
N ALA A 343 -4.77 12.40 20.52
CA ALA A 343 -4.62 11.47 21.65
C ALA A 343 -3.61 10.35 21.38
N THR A 344 -3.46 9.91 20.11
CA THR A 344 -2.63 8.74 19.77
C THR A 344 -1.30 9.09 19.10
N VAL A 345 -1.07 10.36 18.77
CA VAL A 345 0.19 10.87 18.25
C VAL A 345 0.84 11.78 19.30
N PRO A 346 2.11 11.59 19.67
CA PRO A 346 2.78 12.46 20.63
C PRO A 346 2.67 13.94 20.23
N SER A 347 2.22 14.80 21.15
CA SER A 347 1.89 16.19 20.83
C SER A 347 3.09 16.99 20.30
N VAL A 348 4.32 16.66 20.74
CA VAL A 348 5.55 17.25 20.20
C VAL A 348 5.68 17.00 18.69
N LEU A 349 5.31 15.81 18.21
CA LEU A 349 5.36 15.50 16.78
C LEU A 349 4.32 16.31 16.00
N LEU A 350 3.11 16.47 16.55
CA LEU A 350 2.07 17.29 15.93
C LEU A 350 2.49 18.76 15.84
N LEU A 351 3.10 19.30 16.90
CA LEU A 351 3.62 20.67 16.93
C LEU A 351 4.75 20.87 15.90
N LEU A 352 5.72 19.95 15.85
CA LEU A 352 6.82 20.02 14.89
C LEU A 352 6.33 19.88 13.44
N ALA A 353 5.38 18.96 13.19
CA ALA A 353 4.76 18.79 11.88
C ALA A 353 4.00 20.06 11.46
N GLY A 354 3.21 20.65 12.37
CA GLY A 354 2.50 21.90 12.14
C GLY A 354 3.43 23.08 11.87
N LEU A 355 4.48 23.24 12.67
CA LEU A 355 5.49 24.29 12.46
C LEU A 355 6.21 24.10 11.12
N GLY A 356 6.62 22.87 10.80
CA GLY A 356 7.23 22.52 9.52
C GLY A 356 6.32 22.85 8.33
N ALA A 357 5.04 22.52 8.42
CA ALA A 357 4.04 22.86 7.40
C ALA A 357 3.87 24.38 7.24
N LEU A 358 3.78 25.13 8.35
CA LEU A 358 3.68 26.59 8.32
C LEU A 358 4.92 27.24 7.70
N LEU A 359 6.11 26.76 8.04
CA LEU A 359 7.37 27.22 7.47
C LEU A 359 7.45 26.91 5.96
N ALA A 360 7.02 25.71 5.54
CA ALA A 360 6.93 25.33 4.14
C ALA A 360 5.92 26.21 3.36
N LEU A 361 4.76 26.52 3.95
CA LEU A 361 3.77 27.41 3.33
C LEU A 361 4.30 28.85 3.20
N ARG A 362 5.10 29.32 4.16
CA ARG A 362 5.77 30.63 4.10
C ARG A 362 6.85 30.69 3.03
N THR A 363 7.61 29.62 2.82
CA THR A 363 8.60 29.55 1.73
C THR A 363 7.93 29.43 0.36
N ILE A 364 6.81 28.72 0.21
CA ILE A 364 6.02 28.64 -1.04
C ILE A 364 5.42 30.01 -1.45
N ARG A 365 5.22 30.94 -0.50
CA ARG A 365 4.82 32.32 -0.82
C ARG A 365 5.90 33.14 -1.55
N ASN A 366 7.16 32.69 -1.54
CA ASN A 366 8.23 33.30 -2.34
C ASN A 366 8.30 32.64 -3.73
N PRO A 367 8.06 33.37 -4.84
CA PRO A 367 7.98 32.80 -6.20
C PRO A 367 9.23 32.04 -6.67
N GLY A 368 10.42 32.34 -6.13
CA GLY A 368 11.67 31.63 -6.42
C GLY A 368 11.78 30.23 -5.80
N ALA A 369 10.96 29.91 -4.79
CA ALA A 369 11.00 28.63 -4.06
C ALA A 369 10.13 27.54 -4.70
N LEU A 370 9.24 27.88 -5.63
CA LEU A 370 8.48 26.88 -6.42
C LEU A 370 9.42 26.03 -7.30
N GLY A 371 10.60 26.53 -7.63
CA GLY A 371 11.67 25.73 -8.25
C GLY A 371 12.30 24.70 -7.30
N VAL A 372 12.06 24.74 -5.99
CA VAL A 372 12.56 23.76 -5.01
C VAL A 372 11.60 22.58 -4.86
N LEU A 373 10.28 22.82 -4.94
CA LEU A 373 9.29 21.74 -5.05
C LEU A 373 9.24 21.13 -6.45
N GLY A 374 9.42 21.93 -7.52
CA GLY A 374 9.63 21.41 -8.89
C GLY A 374 10.97 20.67 -9.08
N ARG A 375 11.95 20.90 -8.19
CA ARG A 375 13.17 20.07 -8.09
C ARG A 375 12.94 18.71 -7.44
N MET A 376 11.72 18.40 -6.99
CA MET A 376 11.39 17.01 -6.65
C MET A 376 11.32 16.11 -7.88
N ALA A 377 11.05 16.65 -9.08
CA ALA A 377 10.98 15.90 -10.33
C ALA A 377 12.34 15.65 -10.98
N THR A 378 13.34 16.48 -10.73
CA THR A 378 14.65 16.39 -11.39
C THR A 378 15.73 15.79 -10.49
N THR A 379 16.49 14.90 -11.11
CA THR A 379 17.82 14.37 -10.73
C THR A 379 17.91 13.07 -9.90
N LEU A 380 17.84 11.94 -10.62
CA LEU A 380 19.00 11.04 -10.64
C LEU A 380 20.17 11.82 -11.26
N PRO A 381 21.42 11.70 -10.79
CA PRO A 381 22.52 12.44 -11.38
C PRO A 381 22.61 12.11 -12.87
N ALA A 382 22.52 13.14 -13.72
CA ALA A 382 22.92 13.00 -15.11
C ALA A 382 24.44 12.73 -15.13
N PRO A 383 24.95 11.88 -16.03
CA PRO A 383 26.39 11.77 -16.24
C PRO A 383 26.93 13.14 -16.65
N ASP A 384 28.08 13.50 -16.08
CA ASP A 384 28.74 14.79 -16.27
C ASP A 384 28.76 15.23 -17.74
N ASP A 385 28.03 16.31 -18.08
CA ASP A 385 28.17 16.98 -19.37
C ASP A 385 29.43 17.87 -19.32
N PRO A 386 30.48 17.58 -20.10
CA PRO A 386 31.73 18.33 -20.05
C PRO A 386 31.63 19.74 -20.64
N LYS A 387 30.50 20.15 -21.22
CA LYS A 387 30.39 21.37 -22.01
C LYS A 387 29.94 22.63 -21.25
N ALA A 388 29.66 22.54 -19.95
CA ALA A 388 29.35 23.71 -19.12
C ALA A 388 30.59 24.19 -18.33
N ARG A 389 31.59 24.74 -19.02
CA ARG A 389 32.54 25.68 -18.38
C ARG A 389 32.45 27.02 -19.11
N PRO A 390 32.30 28.14 -18.38
CA PRO A 390 32.21 29.44 -19.00
C PRO A 390 33.56 29.82 -19.62
N ARG A 391 33.51 30.29 -20.86
CA ARG A 391 34.46 31.28 -21.39
C ARG A 391 33.66 32.49 -21.81
#